data_AF-A0AB36YML1-F1
#
_entry.id   AF-A0AB36YML1-F1
#
_cell.length_a   1.000
_cell.length_b   1.000
_cell.length_c   1.000
_cell.angle_alpha   90.00
_cell.angle_beta   90.00
_cell.angle_gamma   90.00
#
_symmetry.space_group_name_H-M   'P 1'
#
loop_
_entity.id
_entity.type
_entity.pdbx_description
1 polymer ?
#
loop_
_entity_poly.entity_id
_entity_poly.type
_entity_poly.pdbx_seq_one_letter_code
_entity_poly.pdbx_strand_id
1 'polypeptide(L)'
;MKGWIRKAVAHYAHATGRGGKFYRRFCNPSGLEWGAYLARWGNFHSVGSNFYVNTGCKFLDPSLVRIGNSVGLSDCTLIGHDGVVLLIEHRFGKHLDSVGFIDIKDNCFIGHGAIVMPRVTIGPESIVAAGAVVTKDVPPGTVYGGNPAEFICTTEQLIKRVEARCEAYPWIDLVKQRNGAYDPEVEPLLMAQRRQYFFGDS
;
A
#
# COMPACT_ATOMS: atom_id res chain seq x y z
N MET A 1 -25.66 -4.84 11.58
CA MET A 1 -24.96 -5.69 12.58
C MET A 1 -24.96 -4.95 13.91
N LYS A 2 -25.34 -5.56 15.03
CA LYS A 2 -25.40 -4.86 16.33
C LYS A 2 -24.00 -4.36 16.72
N GLY A 3 -23.88 -3.08 17.08
CA GLY A 3 -22.57 -2.41 17.30
C GLY A 3 -21.69 -3.05 18.38
N TRP A 4 -22.25 -3.82 19.31
CA TRP A 4 -21.50 -4.56 20.32
C TRP A 4 -20.68 -5.72 19.74
N ILE A 5 -21.18 -6.39 18.69
CA ILE A 5 -20.47 -7.50 18.02
C ILE A 5 -19.19 -6.96 17.38
N ARG A 6 -19.28 -5.82 16.69
CA ARG A 6 -18.13 -5.14 16.09
C ARG A 6 -17.06 -4.79 17.14
N LYS A 7 -17.49 -4.24 18.28
CA LYS A 7 -16.59 -3.90 19.39
C LYS A 7 -15.91 -5.14 19.97
N ALA A 8 -16.66 -6.21 20.20
CA ALA A 8 -16.10 -7.47 20.72
C ALA A 8 -15.09 -8.10 19.75
N VAL A 9 -15.41 -8.16 18.45
CA VAL A 9 -14.50 -8.68 17.41
C VAL A 9 -13.22 -7.84 17.32
N ALA A 10 -13.34 -6.51 17.30
CA ALA A 10 -12.18 -5.62 17.28
C ALA A 10 -11.32 -5.80 18.54
N HIS A 11 -11.93 -5.79 19.73
CA HIS A 11 -11.21 -5.98 20.99
C HIS A 11 -10.45 -7.30 21.02
N TYR A 12 -11.11 -8.41 20.66
CA TYR A 12 -10.48 -9.73 20.60
C TYR A 12 -9.28 -9.75 19.64
N ALA A 13 -9.44 -9.15 18.45
CA ALA A 13 -8.37 -9.10 17.46
C ALA A 13 -7.16 -8.28 17.95
N HIS A 14 -7.39 -7.09 18.51
CA HIS A 14 -6.30 -6.25 19.01
C HIS A 14 -5.62 -6.81 20.26
N ALA A 15 -6.35 -7.52 21.13
CA ALA A 15 -5.80 -8.11 22.34
C ALA A 15 -4.96 -9.36 22.06
N THR A 16 -5.38 -10.20 21.12
CA THR A 16 -4.78 -11.53 20.91
C THR A 16 -3.96 -11.66 19.64
N GLY A 17 -4.07 -10.72 18.71
CA GLY A 17 -3.55 -10.86 17.35
C GLY A 17 -4.29 -11.91 16.51
N ARG A 18 -5.27 -12.63 17.06
CA ARG A 18 -6.04 -13.67 16.36
C ARG A 18 -7.30 -13.08 15.72
N GLY A 19 -7.85 -13.78 14.73
CA GLY A 19 -9.13 -13.38 14.13
C GLY A 19 -9.06 -12.16 13.21
N GLY A 20 -7.89 -11.76 12.69
CA GLY A 20 -7.75 -10.64 11.75
C GLY A 20 -8.67 -10.72 10.52
N LYS A 21 -8.99 -11.93 10.04
CA LYS A 21 -10.01 -12.14 8.99
C LYS A 21 -11.40 -11.64 9.40
N PHE A 22 -11.81 -11.90 10.64
CA PHE A 22 -13.09 -11.46 11.19
C PHE A 22 -13.09 -9.97 11.49
N TYR A 23 -11.98 -9.44 12.01
CA TYR A 23 -11.80 -7.99 12.19
C TYR A 23 -12.02 -7.25 10.87
N ARG A 24 -11.36 -7.68 9.78
CA ARG A 24 -11.58 -7.11 8.45
C ARG A 24 -13.03 -7.23 8.00
N ARG A 25 -13.61 -8.43 8.09
CA ARG A 25 -14.94 -8.73 7.57
C ARG A 25 -16.06 -7.98 8.29
N PHE A 26 -15.96 -7.85 9.61
CA PHE A 26 -17.05 -7.34 10.44
C PHE A 26 -16.83 -5.91 10.95
N CYS A 27 -15.57 -5.47 11.03
CA CYS A 27 -15.25 -4.12 11.51
C CYS A 27 -14.94 -3.14 10.38
N ASN A 28 -14.60 -3.63 9.17
CA ASN A 28 -14.24 -2.81 8.02
C ASN A 28 -13.25 -1.68 8.38
N PRO A 29 -12.07 -2.03 8.92
CA PRO A 29 -11.10 -1.04 9.37
C PRO A 29 -10.58 -0.20 8.20
N SER A 30 -10.30 1.07 8.47
CA SER A 30 -9.52 1.93 7.57
C SER A 30 -8.13 1.36 7.32
N GLY A 31 -7.45 1.84 6.26
CA GLY A 31 -6.08 1.43 5.96
C GLY A 31 -5.09 1.70 7.10
N LEU A 32 -5.32 2.76 7.88
CA LEU A 32 -4.52 3.10 9.07
C LEU A 32 -4.79 2.16 10.24
N GLU A 33 -6.06 1.85 10.53
CA GLU A 33 -6.41 0.90 11.60
C GLU A 33 -5.88 -0.51 11.28
N TRP A 34 -5.99 -0.92 10.02
CA TRP A 34 -5.42 -2.19 9.55
C TRP A 34 -3.89 -2.20 9.61
N GLY A 35 -3.24 -1.10 9.22
CA GLY A 35 -1.80 -0.93 9.35
C GLY A 35 -1.32 -0.99 10.80
N ALA A 36 -2.02 -0.33 11.72
CA ALA A 36 -1.70 -0.41 13.15
C ALA A 36 -1.85 -1.84 13.70
N TYR A 37 -2.87 -2.58 13.26
CA TYR A 37 -3.02 -4.01 13.61
C TYR A 37 -1.85 -4.84 13.07
N LEU A 38 -1.45 -4.63 11.80
CA LEU A 38 -0.34 -5.33 11.17
C LEU A 38 1.03 -4.95 11.77
N ALA A 39 1.24 -3.70 12.16
CA ALA A 39 2.46 -3.27 12.84
C ALA A 39 2.69 -4.06 14.14
N ARG A 40 1.60 -4.39 14.85
CA ARG A 40 1.66 -5.14 16.11
C ARG A 40 1.65 -6.66 15.92
N TRP A 41 0.88 -7.17 14.98
CA TRP A 41 0.56 -8.60 14.87
C TRP A 41 0.89 -9.24 13.51
N GLY A 42 1.40 -8.45 12.56
CA GLY A 42 1.69 -8.87 11.18
C GLY A 42 3.02 -9.58 10.99
N ASN A 43 3.80 -9.75 12.07
CA ASN A 43 5.11 -10.42 12.05
C ASN A 43 6.12 -9.78 11.08
N PHE A 44 6.02 -8.46 10.87
CA PHE A 44 7.02 -7.68 10.16
C PHE A 44 8.33 -7.62 10.95
N HIS A 45 9.47 -7.44 10.27
CA HIS A 45 10.72 -7.16 10.99
C HIS A 45 10.59 -5.89 11.83
N SER A 46 10.06 -4.82 11.22
CA SER A 46 9.73 -3.57 11.88
C SER A 46 8.74 -2.77 11.04
N VAL A 47 7.87 -2.02 11.70
CA VAL A 47 6.94 -1.08 11.05
C VAL A 47 7.00 0.26 11.80
N GLY A 48 7.19 1.34 11.05
CA GLY A 48 7.15 2.70 11.57
C GLY A 48 5.73 3.19 11.88
N SER A 49 5.64 4.48 12.20
CA SER A 49 4.38 5.16 12.47
C SER A 49 3.60 5.49 11.18
N ASN A 50 2.28 5.70 11.29
CA ASN A 50 1.43 6.11 10.16
C ASN A 50 1.48 5.17 8.95
N PHE A 51 1.43 3.87 9.20
CA PHE A 51 1.39 2.85 8.15
C PHE A 51 -0.04 2.71 7.59
N TYR A 52 -0.23 3.07 6.31
CA TYR A 52 -1.48 2.90 5.59
C TYR A 52 -1.38 1.68 4.67
N VAL A 53 -2.31 0.73 4.78
CA VAL A 53 -2.25 -0.49 3.99
C VAL A 53 -3.64 -0.98 3.62
N ASN A 54 -3.86 -1.20 2.32
CA ASN A 54 -5.07 -1.83 1.85
C ASN A 54 -5.10 -3.31 2.21
N THR A 55 -6.29 -3.82 2.51
CA THR A 55 -6.44 -5.19 3.00
C THR A 55 -6.19 -6.29 1.97
N GLY A 56 -6.03 -5.94 0.68
CA GLY A 56 -5.66 -6.86 -0.38
C GLY A 56 -4.15 -7.07 -0.53
N CYS A 57 -3.31 -6.28 0.16
CA CYS A 57 -1.85 -6.45 0.12
C CYS A 57 -1.43 -7.87 0.54
N LYS A 58 -0.37 -8.37 -0.10
CA LYS A 58 0.21 -9.70 0.14
C LYS A 58 1.64 -9.54 0.64
N PHE A 59 1.96 -10.27 1.70
CA PHE A 59 3.28 -10.27 2.32
C PHE A 59 3.75 -11.73 2.38
N LEU A 60 4.67 -12.09 1.51
CA LEU A 60 5.37 -13.36 1.56
C LEU A 60 6.64 -13.09 2.38
N ASP A 61 6.78 -13.77 3.53
CA ASP A 61 7.83 -13.56 4.53
C ASP A 61 7.83 -12.17 5.17
N PRO A 62 6.76 -11.78 5.88
CA PRO A 62 6.70 -10.47 6.53
C PRO A 62 7.89 -10.20 7.46
N SER A 63 8.48 -11.25 8.07
CA SER A 63 9.65 -11.12 8.96
C SER A 63 10.91 -10.63 8.25
N LEU A 64 10.94 -10.60 6.93
CA LEU A 64 12.02 -10.04 6.10
C LEU A 64 11.71 -8.63 5.60
N VAL A 65 10.58 -8.05 5.99
CA VAL A 65 10.11 -6.75 5.51
C VAL A 65 10.25 -5.70 6.61
N ARG A 66 10.93 -4.61 6.28
CA ARG A 66 10.98 -3.37 7.06
C ARG A 66 10.13 -2.29 6.39
N ILE A 67 9.33 -1.60 7.19
CA ILE A 67 8.48 -0.50 6.75
C ILE A 67 8.80 0.73 7.59
N GLY A 68 9.11 1.85 6.95
CA GLY A 68 9.38 3.13 7.57
C GLY A 68 8.12 3.86 8.08
N ASN A 69 8.26 5.15 8.34
CA ASN A 69 7.17 6.03 8.74
C ASN A 69 6.37 6.52 7.53
N SER A 70 5.06 6.74 7.71
CA SER A 70 4.18 7.32 6.68
C SER A 70 4.23 6.59 5.34
N VAL A 71 4.22 5.26 5.39
CA VAL A 71 4.23 4.41 4.19
C VAL A 71 2.80 4.02 3.80
N GLY A 72 2.48 4.15 2.52
CA GLY A 72 1.23 3.70 1.92
C GLY A 72 1.41 2.48 1.02
N LEU A 73 0.65 1.41 1.26
CA LEU A 73 0.58 0.23 0.39
C LEU A 73 -0.83 0.05 -0.16
N SER A 74 -0.94 0.12 -1.49
CA SER A 74 -2.20 -0.12 -2.20
C SER A 74 -2.11 -1.49 -2.85
N ASP A 75 -2.84 -2.48 -2.30
CA ASP A 75 -2.99 -3.87 -2.77
C ASP A 75 -1.79 -4.45 -3.55
N CYS A 76 -0.58 -4.25 -3.03
CA CYS A 76 0.66 -4.69 -3.64
C CYS A 76 1.12 -6.03 -3.07
N THR A 77 2.13 -6.64 -3.69
CA THR A 77 2.76 -7.87 -3.21
C THR A 77 4.22 -7.63 -2.87
N LEU A 78 4.61 -7.97 -1.64
CA LEU A 78 6.00 -7.98 -1.20
C LEU A 78 6.47 -9.43 -1.09
N ILE A 79 7.58 -9.78 -1.74
CA ILE A 79 8.10 -11.15 -1.83
C ILE A 79 9.48 -11.23 -1.17
N GLY A 80 9.60 -11.94 -0.04
CA GLY A 80 10.86 -12.12 0.67
C GLY A 80 11.69 -13.34 0.25
N HIS A 81 11.15 -14.26 -0.56
CA HIS A 81 11.85 -15.45 -1.05
C HIS A 81 11.59 -15.74 -2.52
N ASP A 82 12.49 -16.51 -3.14
CA ASP A 82 12.30 -17.04 -4.49
C ASP A 82 11.91 -18.52 -4.43
N GLY A 83 10.66 -18.81 -4.77
CA GLY A 83 10.10 -20.16 -4.78
C GLY A 83 10.75 -21.10 -5.83
N VAL A 84 11.58 -20.58 -6.75
CA VAL A 84 12.33 -21.41 -7.71
C VAL A 84 13.20 -22.46 -7.03
N VAL A 85 13.62 -22.23 -5.78
CA VAL A 85 14.45 -23.17 -5.00
C VAL A 85 13.78 -24.54 -4.84
N LEU A 86 12.44 -24.60 -4.78
CA LEU A 86 11.70 -25.86 -4.67
C LEU A 86 11.81 -26.71 -5.95
N LEU A 87 11.71 -26.06 -7.12
CA LEU A 87 11.96 -26.73 -8.40
C LEU A 87 13.41 -27.19 -8.49
N ILE A 88 14.34 -26.34 -8.04
CA ILE A 88 15.78 -26.64 -8.12
C ILE A 88 16.14 -27.85 -7.26
N GLU A 89 15.60 -27.95 -6.07
CA GLU A 89 15.75 -29.11 -5.20
C GLU A 89 15.17 -30.37 -5.86
N HIS A 90 13.90 -30.32 -6.28
CA HIS A 90 13.22 -31.48 -6.83
C HIS A 90 13.85 -31.98 -8.15
N ARG A 91 14.26 -31.06 -9.03
CA ARG A 91 14.76 -31.41 -10.37
C ARG A 91 16.26 -31.63 -10.43
N PHE A 92 17.03 -30.88 -9.64
CA PHE A 92 18.50 -30.87 -9.72
C PHE A 92 19.18 -31.35 -8.44
N GLY A 93 18.43 -31.72 -7.39
CA GLY A 93 18.98 -32.24 -6.13
C GLY A 93 19.82 -31.22 -5.35
N LYS A 94 19.62 -29.92 -5.60
CA LYS A 94 20.38 -28.85 -4.94
C LYS A 94 19.54 -28.23 -3.83
N HIS A 95 19.99 -28.39 -2.59
CA HIS A 95 19.41 -27.73 -1.43
C HIS A 95 19.93 -26.29 -1.34
N LEU A 96 19.11 -25.34 -1.77
CA LEU A 96 19.46 -23.92 -1.83
C LEU A 96 18.41 -23.10 -1.08
N ASP A 97 18.85 -21.95 -0.57
CA ASP A 97 17.99 -20.96 0.07
C ASP A 97 18.17 -19.61 -0.63
N SER A 98 17.07 -19.07 -1.17
CA SER A 98 17.05 -17.81 -1.89
C SER A 98 16.02 -16.87 -1.26
N VAL A 99 16.50 -16.14 -0.25
CA VAL A 99 15.72 -15.16 0.51
C VAL A 99 16.38 -13.78 0.46
N GLY A 100 15.59 -12.73 0.62
CA GLY A 100 16.06 -11.36 0.64
C GLY A 100 15.12 -10.43 1.40
N PHE A 101 15.69 -9.45 2.07
CA PHE A 101 14.89 -8.42 2.74
C PHE A 101 14.16 -7.54 1.73
N ILE A 102 13.09 -6.88 2.19
CA ILE A 102 12.50 -5.72 1.53
C ILE A 102 12.51 -4.57 2.52
N ASP A 103 13.08 -3.43 2.14
CA ASP A 103 13.25 -2.28 3.02
C ASP A 103 12.60 -1.05 2.40
N ILE A 104 11.39 -0.74 2.87
CA ILE A 104 10.61 0.42 2.40
C ILE A 104 10.85 1.56 3.38
N LYS A 105 11.50 2.63 2.91
CA LYS A 105 11.83 3.81 3.72
C LYS A 105 10.64 4.74 3.94
N ASP A 106 10.89 5.81 4.67
CA ASP A 106 9.87 6.76 5.08
C ASP A 106 9.21 7.46 3.87
N ASN A 107 7.94 7.85 4.05
CA ASN A 107 7.17 8.62 3.07
C ASN A 107 7.02 7.95 1.69
N CYS A 108 7.08 6.62 1.63
CA CYS A 108 6.95 5.88 0.38
C CYS A 108 5.49 5.52 0.06
N PHE A 109 5.17 5.39 -1.23
CA PHE A 109 3.90 4.84 -1.69
C PHE A 109 4.11 3.71 -2.69
N ILE A 110 3.53 2.54 -2.44
CA ILE A 110 3.56 1.39 -3.34
C ILE A 110 2.19 1.18 -3.95
N GLY A 111 2.13 1.33 -5.28
CA GLY A 111 0.89 1.34 -6.05
C GLY A 111 0.20 -0.02 -6.18
N HIS A 112 -1.09 0.06 -6.53
CA HIS A 112 -1.97 -1.10 -6.73
C HIS A 112 -1.35 -2.15 -7.66
N GLY A 113 -1.30 -3.40 -7.19
CA GLY A 113 -0.81 -4.53 -7.99
C GLY A 113 0.70 -4.50 -8.28
N ALA A 114 1.47 -3.58 -7.68
CA ALA A 114 2.93 -3.63 -7.78
C ALA A 114 3.48 -4.87 -7.05
N ILE A 115 4.59 -5.39 -7.56
CA ILE A 115 5.33 -6.53 -7.01
C ILE A 115 6.74 -6.05 -6.66
N VAL A 116 7.13 -6.15 -5.39
CA VAL A 116 8.48 -5.85 -4.93
C VAL A 116 9.22 -7.16 -4.68
N MET A 117 10.31 -7.36 -5.42
CA MET A 117 11.12 -8.57 -5.35
C MET A 117 12.04 -8.58 -4.11
N PRO A 118 12.56 -9.75 -3.71
CA PRO A 118 13.51 -9.84 -2.61
C PRO A 118 14.77 -9.00 -2.88
N ARG A 119 15.44 -8.56 -1.82
CA ARG A 119 16.71 -7.78 -1.84
C ARG A 119 16.55 -6.38 -2.43
N VAL A 120 15.40 -5.75 -2.23
CA VAL A 120 15.09 -4.41 -2.74
C VAL A 120 14.90 -3.43 -1.60
N THR A 121 15.54 -2.26 -1.73
CA THR A 121 15.31 -1.07 -0.93
C THR A 121 14.53 -0.04 -1.73
N ILE A 122 13.44 0.47 -1.18
CA ILE A 122 12.71 1.62 -1.70
C ILE A 122 13.13 2.85 -0.91
N GLY A 123 13.91 3.75 -1.52
CA GLY A 123 14.43 4.96 -0.88
C GLY A 123 13.32 5.90 -0.41
N PRO A 124 13.58 6.78 0.57
CA PRO A 124 12.53 7.63 1.15
C PRO A 124 11.90 8.54 0.10
N GLU A 125 10.64 8.92 0.33
CA GLU A 125 9.85 9.80 -0.55
C GLU A 125 9.64 9.25 -1.97
N SER A 126 9.87 7.96 -2.18
CA SER A 126 9.75 7.31 -3.49
C SER A 126 8.37 6.71 -3.70
N ILE A 127 7.98 6.64 -4.97
CA ILE A 127 6.69 6.12 -5.39
C ILE A 127 6.91 4.98 -6.38
N VAL A 128 6.33 3.83 -6.10
CA VAL A 128 6.23 2.72 -7.05
C VAL A 128 4.85 2.78 -7.69
N ALA A 129 4.81 2.94 -9.01
CA ALA A 129 3.58 3.03 -9.77
C ALA A 129 2.76 1.73 -9.72
N ALA A 130 1.47 1.83 -10.01
CA ALA A 130 0.61 0.66 -10.09
C ALA A 130 1.11 -0.35 -11.14
N GLY A 131 1.02 -1.64 -10.81
CA GLY A 131 1.42 -2.75 -11.68
C GLY A 131 2.93 -2.91 -11.91
N ALA A 132 3.78 -2.14 -11.23
CA ALA A 132 5.23 -2.21 -11.41
C ALA A 132 5.83 -3.51 -10.86
N VAL A 133 6.89 -4.05 -11.49
CA VAL A 133 7.69 -5.17 -10.96
C VAL A 133 9.08 -4.65 -10.61
N VAL A 134 9.30 -4.40 -9.32
CA VAL A 134 10.53 -3.78 -8.80
C VAL A 134 11.57 -4.86 -8.54
N THR A 135 12.62 -4.88 -9.36
CA THR A 135 13.69 -5.88 -9.33
C THR A 135 15.03 -5.32 -8.84
N LYS A 136 15.11 -4.01 -8.61
CA LYS A 136 16.30 -3.28 -8.16
C LYS A 136 15.88 -2.17 -7.20
N ASP A 137 16.84 -1.67 -6.43
CA ASP A 137 16.62 -0.55 -5.51
C ASP A 137 16.06 0.68 -6.23
N VAL A 138 15.16 1.39 -5.55
CA VAL A 138 14.56 2.64 -6.02
C VAL A 138 15.26 3.80 -5.30
N PRO A 139 15.91 4.73 -6.02
CA PRO A 139 16.56 5.90 -5.43
C PRO A 139 15.56 6.83 -4.71
N PRO A 140 15.98 7.56 -3.67
CA PRO A 140 15.12 8.49 -2.92
C PRO A 140 14.45 9.54 -3.82
N GLY A 141 13.21 9.91 -3.51
CA GLY A 141 12.49 11.00 -4.18
C GLY A 141 12.18 10.73 -5.66
N THR A 142 12.10 9.46 -6.07
CA THR A 142 11.84 9.08 -7.46
C THR A 142 10.58 8.24 -7.62
N VAL A 143 10.05 8.26 -8.85
CA VAL A 143 8.89 7.47 -9.26
C VAL A 143 9.35 6.40 -10.24
N TYR A 144 9.09 5.13 -9.92
CA TYR A 144 9.43 3.98 -10.75
C TYR A 144 8.17 3.22 -11.18
N GLY A 145 8.15 2.69 -12.40
CA GLY A 145 7.04 1.87 -12.88
C GLY A 145 7.39 1.02 -14.09
N GLY A 146 6.51 0.08 -14.46
CA GLY A 146 6.76 -0.88 -15.54
C GLY A 146 7.24 -2.25 -15.06
N ASN A 147 7.52 -3.15 -16.00
CA ASN A 147 8.04 -4.50 -15.73
C ASN A 147 9.17 -4.83 -16.71
N PRO A 148 10.45 -4.79 -16.29
CA PRO A 148 10.91 -4.36 -14.97
C PRO A 148 10.61 -2.88 -14.69
N ALA A 149 10.54 -2.50 -13.42
CA ALA A 149 10.30 -1.12 -13.02
C ALA A 149 11.50 -0.22 -13.41
N GLU A 150 11.22 0.86 -14.12
CA GLU A 150 12.19 1.85 -14.58
C GLU A 150 11.82 3.25 -14.07
N PHE A 151 12.81 4.14 -14.05
CA PHE A 151 12.60 5.54 -13.67
C PHE A 151 11.60 6.23 -14.62
N ILE A 152 10.60 6.90 -14.05
CA ILE A 152 9.60 7.67 -14.78
C ILE A 152 9.86 9.17 -14.63
N CYS A 153 9.97 9.64 -13.38
CA CYS A 153 10.17 11.04 -13.02
C CYS A 153 10.56 11.17 -11.55
N THR A 154 10.88 12.38 -11.10
CA THR A 154 11.04 12.65 -9.66
C THR A 154 9.68 12.79 -8.98
N THR A 155 9.62 12.54 -7.67
CA THR A 155 8.40 12.74 -6.86
C THR A 155 7.92 14.19 -6.95
N GLU A 156 8.84 15.16 -6.95
CA GLU A 156 8.51 16.58 -7.14
C GLU A 156 7.83 16.84 -8.50
N GLN A 157 8.35 16.25 -9.58
CA GLN A 157 7.73 16.38 -10.92
C GLN A 157 6.34 15.75 -10.95
N LEU A 158 6.14 14.62 -10.27
CA LEU A 158 4.81 14.01 -10.15
C LEU A 158 3.86 14.95 -9.41
N ILE A 159 4.27 15.52 -8.27
CA ILE A 159 3.44 16.44 -7.47
C ILE A 159 2.99 17.61 -8.33
N LYS A 160 3.91 18.30 -9.02
CA LYS A 160 3.56 19.43 -9.90
C LYS A 160 2.56 19.05 -10.99
N ARG A 161 2.71 17.87 -11.60
CA ARG A 161 1.76 17.36 -12.61
C ARG A 161 0.37 17.09 -12.01
N VAL A 162 0.33 16.54 -10.79
CA VAL A 162 -0.93 16.25 -10.08
C VAL A 162 -1.61 17.54 -9.65
N GLU A 163 -0.86 18.51 -9.10
CA GLU A 163 -1.37 19.84 -8.71
C GLU A 163 -1.99 20.56 -9.90
N ALA A 164 -1.24 20.72 -11.00
CA ALA A 164 -1.73 21.38 -12.20
C ALA A 164 -3.00 20.71 -12.76
N ARG A 165 -3.06 19.37 -12.73
CA ARG A 165 -4.26 18.63 -13.14
C ARG A 165 -5.44 18.87 -12.19
N CYS A 166 -5.19 18.92 -10.89
CA CYS A 166 -6.23 19.13 -9.88
C CYS A 166 -6.77 20.55 -9.89
N GLU A 167 -5.93 21.56 -10.11
CA GLU A 167 -6.33 22.97 -10.24
C GLU A 167 -7.24 23.21 -11.44
N ALA A 168 -7.08 22.42 -12.51
CA ALA A 168 -7.94 22.48 -13.68
C ALA A 168 -9.35 21.90 -13.46
N TYR A 169 -9.60 21.20 -12.33
CA TYR A 169 -10.90 20.59 -12.08
C TYR A 169 -11.90 21.58 -11.47
N PRO A 170 -13.18 21.57 -11.92
CA PRO A 170 -14.19 22.52 -11.45
C PRO A 170 -14.61 22.31 -10.00
N TRP A 171 -14.24 21.18 -9.38
CA TRP A 171 -14.56 20.85 -7.99
C TRP A 171 -13.39 21.05 -7.01
N ILE A 172 -12.29 21.67 -7.43
CA ILE A 172 -11.10 21.79 -6.57
C ILE A 172 -11.39 22.54 -5.27
N ASP A 173 -12.26 23.55 -5.29
CA ASP A 173 -12.62 24.32 -4.09
C ASP A 173 -13.41 23.49 -3.08
N LEU A 174 -14.28 22.59 -3.55
CA LEU A 174 -14.97 21.62 -2.68
C LEU A 174 -13.97 20.67 -2.02
N VAL A 175 -12.95 20.23 -2.75
CA VAL A 175 -11.88 19.38 -2.20
C VAL A 175 -11.04 20.13 -1.17
N LYS A 176 -10.77 21.43 -1.37
CA LYS A 176 -10.04 22.28 -0.40
C LYS A 176 -10.83 22.51 0.89
N GLN A 177 -12.15 22.44 0.85
CA GLN A 177 -13.03 22.66 2.00
C GLN A 177 -13.34 21.37 2.78
N ARG A 178 -13.02 20.19 2.25
CA ARG A 178 -13.38 18.90 2.86
C ARG A 178 -12.61 18.64 4.16
N ASN A 179 -13.24 17.95 5.11
CA ASN A 179 -12.55 17.51 6.32
C ASN A 179 -11.83 16.17 6.11
N GLY A 180 -10.50 16.20 5.97
CA GLY A 180 -9.68 15.01 5.81
C GLY A 180 -9.68 14.42 4.39
N ALA A 181 -9.47 13.12 4.27
CA ALA A 181 -9.38 12.46 2.96
C ALA A 181 -10.76 12.14 2.34
N TYR A 182 -11.81 12.04 3.15
CA TYR A 182 -13.17 11.69 2.76
C TYR A 182 -14.16 12.49 3.62
N ASP A 183 -15.13 13.12 2.98
CA ASP A 183 -16.16 13.91 3.65
C ASP A 183 -17.56 13.51 3.14
N PRO A 184 -18.38 12.82 3.96
CA PRO A 184 -19.66 12.29 3.51
C PRO A 184 -20.68 13.38 3.11
N GLU A 185 -20.52 14.61 3.59
CA GLU A 185 -21.44 15.71 3.27
C GLU A 185 -21.16 16.26 1.86
N VAL A 186 -19.89 16.32 1.49
CA VAL A 186 -19.44 16.88 0.19
C VAL A 186 -19.34 15.80 -0.89
N GLU A 187 -19.17 14.53 -0.52
CA GLU A 187 -18.93 13.44 -1.47
C GLU A 187 -20.06 13.25 -2.51
N PRO A 188 -21.37 13.32 -2.18
CA PRO A 188 -22.42 13.19 -3.18
C PRO A 188 -22.32 14.25 -4.29
N LEU A 189 -22.03 15.49 -3.91
CA LEU A 189 -21.84 16.60 -4.85
C LEU A 189 -20.56 16.42 -5.68
N LEU A 190 -19.45 16.05 -5.04
CA LEU A 190 -18.20 15.73 -5.74
C LEU A 190 -18.39 14.62 -6.78
N MET A 191 -19.10 13.55 -6.43
CA MET A 191 -19.39 12.45 -7.33
C MET A 191 -20.23 12.91 -8.53
N ALA A 192 -21.26 13.73 -8.30
CA ALA A 192 -22.08 14.29 -9.37
C ALA A 192 -21.25 15.16 -10.32
N GLN A 193 -20.47 16.12 -9.80
CA GLN A 193 -19.63 17.01 -10.61
C GLN A 193 -18.55 16.25 -11.41
N ARG A 194 -17.91 15.25 -10.80
CA ARG A 194 -16.92 14.39 -11.48
C ARG A 194 -17.56 13.61 -12.64
N ARG A 195 -18.72 12.98 -12.41
CA ARG A 195 -19.44 12.21 -13.44
C ARG A 195 -19.83 13.12 -14.60
N GLN A 196 -20.41 14.28 -14.30
CA GLN A 196 -20.78 15.28 -15.30
C GLN A 196 -19.58 15.69 -16.17
N TYR A 197 -18.44 15.98 -15.54
CA TYR A 197 -17.25 16.45 -16.26
C TYR A 197 -16.62 15.38 -17.18
N PHE A 198 -16.52 14.13 -16.72
CA PHE A 198 -15.86 13.08 -17.49
C PHE A 198 -16.76 12.36 -18.49
N PHE A 199 -18.08 12.31 -18.26
CA PHE A 199 -19.01 11.53 -19.07
C PHE A 199 -20.19 12.33 -19.65
N GLY A 200 -20.38 13.58 -19.22
CA GLY A 200 -21.53 14.38 -19.61
C GLY A 200 -22.86 13.84 -19.06
N ASP A 201 -23.96 14.29 -19.67
CA ASP A 201 -25.32 13.80 -19.40
C ASP A 201 -25.51 12.44 -20.10
N SER A 202 -25.09 11.35 -19.45
CA SER A 202 -25.35 9.97 -19.90
C SER A 202 -26.69 9.44 -19.39
#